data_AF-A0AAD8MAL8-F1
#
_entry.id   AF-A0AAD8MAL8-F1
#
_cell.length_a   1.000
_cell.length_b   1.000
_cell.length_c   1.000
_cell.angle_alpha   90.00
_cell.angle_beta   90.00
_cell.angle_gamma   90.00
#
_symmetry.space_group_name_H-M   'P 1'
#
loop_
_entity.id
_entity.type
_entity.pdbx_description
1 polymer ?
#
loop_
_entity_poly.entity_id
_entity_poly.type
_entity_poly.pdbx_seq_one_letter_code
_entity_poly.pdbx_strand_id
1 'polypeptide(L)'
;MEPICAGSEQSQPSSEDFDTGVDNLEEPNKYIVWSCYMNTHIVPSFVISFKTPSLTGSLRSQRPVLIPKSPYMNNFPKLMSHLKTYLLPSEMVLIARCHTTYLTFEAKNTGIAGATERNAGSKRRMGGWI
;
A
#
# COMPACT_ATOMS: atom_id res chain seq x y z
N MET A 1 6.57 29.64 12.93
CA MET A 1 6.92 28.56 11.97
C MET A 1 8.26 28.90 11.34
N GLU A 2 9.12 27.92 11.15
CA GLU A 2 10.41 28.09 10.47
C GLU A 2 10.35 27.62 9.01
N PRO A 3 10.98 28.34 8.06
CA PRO A 3 11.08 27.89 6.69
C PRO A 3 12.08 26.73 6.57
N ILE A 4 11.66 25.63 5.94
CA ILE A 4 12.47 24.43 5.74
C ILE A 4 12.79 24.26 4.24
N CYS A 5 14.08 24.36 3.92
CA CYS A 5 14.57 24.13 2.57
C CYS A 5 14.38 22.68 2.12
N ALA A 6 14.11 22.48 0.83
CA ALA A 6 14.11 21.16 0.24
C ALA A 6 15.49 20.51 0.41
N GLY A 7 15.52 19.27 0.92
CA GLY A 7 16.77 18.56 1.24
C GLY A 7 17.37 18.90 2.60
N SER A 8 16.63 19.57 3.48
CA SER A 8 17.06 19.75 4.88
C SER A 8 17.13 18.41 5.61
N GLU A 9 18.22 18.19 6.35
CA GLU A 9 18.43 17.04 7.24
C GLU A 9 17.91 17.30 8.67
N GLN A 10 17.17 18.40 8.86
CA GLN A 10 16.65 18.79 10.15
C GLN A 10 15.56 17.81 10.63
N SER A 11 15.66 17.38 11.89
CA SER A 11 14.76 16.40 12.51
C SER A 11 14.00 16.94 13.73
N GLN A 12 14.29 18.17 14.14
CA GLN A 12 13.72 18.90 15.27
C GLN A 12 13.79 20.41 14.98
N PRO A 13 13.15 21.29 15.76
CA PRO A 13 13.28 22.72 15.55
C PRO A 13 14.72 23.22 15.56
N SER A 14 15.00 24.29 14.81
CA SER A 14 16.30 24.96 14.85
C SER A 14 16.54 25.75 16.14
N SER A 15 15.46 26.21 16.79
CA SER A 15 15.45 26.93 18.07
C SER A 15 14.15 26.63 18.83
N GLU A 16 14.13 26.91 20.13
CA GLU A 16 12.93 26.87 20.97
C GLU A 16 11.88 27.92 20.56
N ASP A 17 12.26 28.90 19.74
CA ASP A 17 11.34 29.90 19.17
C ASP A 17 10.43 29.34 18.06
N PHE A 18 10.65 28.08 17.65
CA PHE A 18 9.93 27.46 16.54
C PHE A 18 9.29 26.14 16.95
N ASP A 19 7.98 26.02 16.69
CA ASP A 19 7.23 24.79 16.97
C ASP A 19 7.08 23.88 15.74
N THR A 20 6.91 24.48 14.56
CA THR A 20 6.62 23.76 13.31
C THR A 20 7.38 24.35 12.12
N GLY A 21 7.70 23.49 11.15
CA GLY A 21 8.32 23.87 9.88
C GLY A 21 7.28 24.10 8.78
N VAL A 22 7.68 24.87 7.76
CA VAL A 22 6.88 25.16 6.57
C VAL A 22 7.77 25.29 5.33
N ASP A 23 7.28 25.00 4.14
CA ASP A 23 8.07 25.14 2.91
C ASP A 23 8.17 26.60 2.41
N ASN A 24 7.09 27.37 2.55
CA ASN A 24 7.05 28.80 2.24
C ASN A 24 6.20 29.53 3.28
N LEU A 25 6.73 30.63 3.83
CA LEU A 25 6.05 31.42 4.86
C LEU A 25 4.87 32.24 4.33
N GLU A 26 4.92 32.66 3.06
CA GLU A 26 3.87 33.47 2.42
C GLU A 26 2.78 32.59 1.81
N GLU A 27 3.17 31.51 1.14
CA GLU A 27 2.26 30.57 0.46
C GLU A 27 2.56 29.11 0.84
N PRO A 28 2.13 28.67 2.03
CA PRO A 28 2.48 27.37 2.56
C PRO A 28 1.76 26.24 1.84
N ASN A 29 2.51 25.33 1.22
CA ASN A 29 1.98 24.13 0.57
C ASN A 29 2.20 22.88 1.45
N LYS A 30 3.26 22.89 2.27
CA LYS A 30 3.65 21.77 3.13
C LYS A 30 4.00 22.24 4.52
N TYR A 31 3.40 21.58 5.52
CA TYR A 31 3.71 21.78 6.93
C TYR A 31 4.46 20.59 7.48
N ILE A 32 5.45 20.86 8.31
CA ILE A 32 6.29 19.87 8.97
C ILE A 32 6.05 19.99 10.47
N VAL A 33 5.55 18.91 11.07
CA VAL A 33 5.47 18.77 12.52
C VAL A 33 6.55 17.79 12.94
N TRP A 34 7.43 18.22 13.83
CA TRP A 34 8.52 17.40 14.33
C TRP A 34 7.99 16.21 15.14
N SER A 35 8.73 15.10 15.13
CA SER A 35 8.30 13.86 15.79
C SER A 35 8.09 14.04 17.30
N CYS A 36 8.90 14.89 17.95
CA CYS A 36 8.76 15.27 19.36
C CYS A 36 7.41 15.95 19.68
N TYR A 37 6.73 16.52 18.67
CA TYR A 37 5.48 17.26 18.83
C TYR A 37 4.28 16.58 18.17
N MET A 38 4.47 15.45 17.49
CA MET A 38 3.40 14.73 16.78
C MET A 38 2.19 14.42 17.68
N ASN A 39 2.42 14.01 18.92
CA ASN A 39 1.36 13.62 19.86
C ASN A 39 0.69 14.80 20.58
N THR A 40 1.30 15.98 20.55
CA THR A 40 0.82 17.17 21.28
C THR A 40 0.21 18.22 20.35
N HIS A 41 0.65 18.27 19.09
CA HIS A 41 0.26 19.31 18.12
C HIS A 41 -0.61 18.79 16.97
N ILE A 42 -0.86 17.48 16.89
CA ILE A 42 -1.73 16.90 15.85
C ILE A 42 -2.97 16.27 16.51
N VAL A 43 -4.14 16.79 16.14
CA VAL A 43 -5.44 16.20 16.50
C VAL A 43 -6.17 15.82 15.22
N PRO A 44 -6.25 14.52 14.87
CA PRO A 44 -7.01 14.08 13.71
C PRO A 44 -8.50 14.32 13.94
N SER A 45 -9.09 15.28 13.21
CA SER A 45 -10.52 15.60 13.37
C SER A 45 -11.42 14.86 12.40
N PHE A 46 -10.92 14.51 11.20
CA PHE A 46 -11.74 13.91 10.14
C PHE A 46 -10.94 12.87 9.36
N VAL A 47 -11.66 11.90 8.81
CA VAL A 47 -11.13 10.93 7.85
C VAL A 47 -11.89 11.09 6.54
N ILE A 48 -11.18 11.42 5.46
CA ILE A 48 -11.76 11.60 4.13
C ILE A 48 -11.37 10.40 3.27
N SER A 49 -12.37 9.74 2.70
CA SER A 49 -12.17 8.64 1.76
C SER A 49 -12.56 9.08 0.35
N PHE A 50 -11.64 8.95 -0.60
CA PHE A 50 -11.90 9.24 -2.02
C PHE A 50 -11.39 8.11 -2.89
N LYS A 51 -12.01 7.93 -4.06
CA LYS A 51 -11.54 7.02 -5.09
C LYS A 51 -10.72 7.81 -6.08
N THR A 52 -9.47 7.45 -6.28
CA THR A 52 -8.66 8.02 -7.36
C THR A 52 -9.00 7.32 -8.67
N PRO A 53 -9.17 8.03 -9.78
CA PRO A 53 -9.16 7.38 -11.09
C PRO A 53 -7.82 6.65 -11.25
N SER A 54 -7.87 5.39 -11.66
CA SER A 54 -6.65 4.71 -12.08
C SER A 54 -6.02 5.54 -13.20
N LEU A 55 -4.74 5.92 -13.08
CA LEU A 55 -3.94 6.49 -14.16
C LEU A 55 -3.81 5.45 -15.29
N THR A 56 -4.89 5.21 -16.03
CA THR A 56 -4.92 4.37 -17.21
C THR A 56 -4.36 5.19 -18.36
N GLY A 57 -3.05 5.36 -18.35
CA GLY A 57 -2.30 6.06 -19.41
C GLY A 57 -0.78 5.92 -19.29
N SER A 58 -0.26 5.73 -18.08
CA SER A 58 1.12 5.31 -17.85
C SER A 58 1.05 4.10 -16.95
N LEU A 59 1.54 2.96 -17.45
CA LEU A 59 1.53 1.63 -16.85
C LEU A 59 0.66 1.51 -15.61
N ARG A 60 -0.41 0.72 -15.68
CA ARG A 60 -0.80 -0.09 -14.52
C ARG A 60 0.51 -0.49 -13.89
N SER A 61 0.78 0.01 -12.69
CA SER A 61 1.73 -0.60 -11.81
C SER A 61 1.10 -1.97 -11.54
N GLN A 62 1.27 -2.87 -12.50
CA GLN A 62 1.58 -4.26 -12.29
C GLN A 62 2.90 -4.30 -11.54
N ARG A 63 3.02 -3.58 -10.42
CA ARG A 63 3.65 -4.22 -9.29
C ARG A 63 2.67 -5.32 -8.95
N PRO A 64 3.05 -6.60 -9.10
CA PRO A 64 2.41 -7.61 -8.29
C PRO A 64 2.41 -7.01 -6.88
N VAL A 65 1.28 -7.03 -6.18
CA VAL A 65 1.36 -6.98 -4.73
C VAL A 65 2.36 -8.08 -4.40
N LEU A 66 3.59 -7.69 -4.07
CA LEU A 66 4.61 -8.63 -3.67
C LEU A 66 4.10 -9.10 -2.33
N ILE A 67 3.34 -10.19 -2.34
CA ILE A 67 3.07 -10.96 -1.15
C ILE A 67 4.45 -11.15 -0.54
N PRO A 68 4.72 -10.63 0.68
CA PRO A 68 5.99 -10.88 1.29
C PRO A 68 6.12 -12.40 1.40
N LYS A 69 7.00 -13.01 0.60
CA LYS A 69 7.41 -14.41 0.76
C LYS A 69 8.27 -14.54 2.03
N SER A 70 7.92 -13.80 3.06
CA SER A 70 8.55 -13.86 4.37
C SER A 70 8.13 -15.19 4.99
N PRO A 71 9.07 -15.98 5.52
CA PRO A 71 8.77 -17.23 6.19
C PRO A 71 7.77 -17.09 7.36
N TYR A 72 7.49 -15.86 7.81
CA TYR A 72 6.49 -15.56 8.83
C TYR A 72 5.03 -15.64 8.35
N MET A 73 4.73 -15.53 7.06
CA MET A 73 3.33 -15.57 6.57
C MET A 73 2.71 -16.98 6.60
N ASN A 74 3.51 -18.06 6.58
CA ASN A 74 3.01 -19.43 6.71
C ASN A 74 2.45 -19.76 8.11
N ASN A 75 2.66 -18.88 9.09
CA ASN A 75 2.13 -19.06 10.45
C ASN A 75 0.73 -18.46 10.63
N PHE A 76 0.10 -17.91 9.58
CA PHE A 76 -1.22 -17.30 9.69
C PHE A 76 -2.30 -18.25 10.27
N PRO A 77 -2.35 -19.55 9.92
CA PRO A 77 -3.30 -20.47 10.56
C PRO A 77 -3.04 -20.65 12.07
N LYS A 78 -1.78 -20.61 12.50
CA LYS A 78 -1.38 -20.69 13.92
C LYS A 78 -1.69 -19.41 14.67
N LEU A 79 -1.57 -18.26 14.02
CA LEU A 79 -2.02 -16.98 14.56
C LEU A 79 -3.55 -16.97 14.73
N MET A 80 -4.28 -17.44 13.72
CA MET A 80 -5.75 -17.51 13.76
C MET A 80 -6.25 -18.42 14.89
N SER A 81 -5.56 -19.54 15.16
CA SER A 81 -5.94 -20.43 16.26
C SER A 81 -5.73 -19.80 17.64
N HIS A 82 -4.68 -18.98 17.81
CA HIS A 82 -4.47 -18.21 19.04
C HIS A 82 -5.49 -17.07 19.17
N LEU A 83 -5.81 -16.37 18.10
CA LEU A 83 -6.77 -15.27 18.16
C LEU A 83 -8.19 -15.76 18.53
N LYS A 84 -8.55 -16.98 18.11
CA LYS A 84 -9.84 -17.61 18.48
C LYS A 84 -10.02 -17.78 19.99
N THR A 85 -8.96 -17.85 20.79
CA THR A 85 -9.09 -17.98 22.25
C THR A 85 -9.42 -16.67 22.94
N TYR A 86 -9.25 -15.54 22.24
CA TYR A 86 -9.46 -14.20 22.80
C TYR A 86 -10.58 -13.42 22.11
N LEU A 87 -10.97 -13.81 20.89
CA LEU A 87 -11.95 -13.09 20.08
C LEU A 87 -13.28 -13.84 19.97
N LEU A 88 -14.36 -13.07 19.88
CA LEU A 88 -15.69 -13.63 19.68
C LEU A 88 -15.84 -14.24 18.26
N PRO A 89 -16.68 -15.27 18.08
CA PRO A 89 -16.88 -15.91 16.77
C PRO A 89 -17.26 -14.94 15.64
N SER A 90 -17.96 -13.84 15.95
CA SER A 90 -18.33 -12.79 14.99
C SER A 90 -17.14 -12.01 14.45
N GLU A 91 -16.12 -11.76 15.26
CA GLU A 91 -14.89 -11.07 14.88
C GLU A 91 -13.99 -12.01 14.06
N MET A 92 -13.93 -13.27 14.47
CA MET A 92 -13.24 -14.34 13.74
C MET A 92 -13.74 -14.50 12.30
N VAL A 93 -15.06 -14.37 12.07
CA VAL A 93 -15.66 -14.41 10.73
C VAL A 93 -15.19 -13.25 9.85
N LEU A 94 -15.04 -12.05 10.41
CA LEU A 94 -14.56 -10.88 9.67
C LEU A 94 -13.10 -11.07 9.24
N ILE A 95 -12.25 -11.56 10.14
CA ILE A 95 -10.82 -11.80 9.85
C ILE A 95 -10.68 -12.92 8.81
N ALA A 96 -11.44 -14.00 8.94
CA ALA A 96 -11.45 -15.10 7.96
C ALA A 96 -11.94 -14.63 6.59
N ARG A 97 -12.99 -13.79 6.53
CA ARG A 97 -13.52 -13.22 5.29
C ARG A 97 -12.52 -12.29 4.60
N CYS A 98 -11.80 -11.48 5.37
CA CYS A 98 -10.73 -10.64 4.83
C CYS A 98 -9.60 -11.51 4.22
N HIS A 99 -9.20 -12.58 4.91
CA HIS A 99 -8.16 -13.50 4.42
C HIS A 99 -8.60 -14.25 3.16
N THR A 100 -9.82 -14.78 3.10
CA THR A 100 -10.33 -15.47 1.90
C THR A 100 -10.54 -14.50 0.74
N THR A 101 -10.98 -13.28 0.99
CA THR A 101 -11.10 -12.23 -0.06
C THR A 101 -9.73 -11.90 -0.66
N TYR A 102 -8.70 -11.83 0.17
CA TYR A 102 -7.31 -11.65 -0.27
C TYR A 102 -6.81 -12.82 -1.15
N LEU A 103 -6.98 -14.07 -0.69
CA LEU A 103 -6.57 -15.25 -1.46
C LEU A 103 -7.40 -15.48 -2.74
N THR A 104 -8.69 -15.12 -2.75
CA THR A 104 -9.55 -15.26 -3.94
C THR A 104 -9.24 -14.19 -4.99
N PHE A 105 -8.84 -12.99 -4.58
CA PHE A 105 -8.28 -12.00 -5.49
C PHE A 105 -6.97 -12.50 -6.14
N GLU A 106 -6.13 -13.24 -5.40
CA GLU A 106 -4.93 -13.91 -5.91
C GLU A 106 -5.24 -15.01 -6.94
N ALA A 107 -6.22 -15.89 -6.67
CA ALA A 107 -6.62 -16.98 -7.55
C ALA A 107 -7.25 -16.50 -8.87
N LYS A 108 -8.03 -15.41 -8.82
CA LYS A 108 -8.63 -14.82 -10.03
C LYS A 108 -7.58 -14.17 -10.95
N ASN A 109 -6.45 -13.76 -10.39
CA ASN A 109 -5.32 -13.18 -11.13
C ASN A 109 -4.39 -14.24 -11.77
N THR A 110 -4.46 -15.49 -11.33
CA THR A 110 -3.69 -16.62 -11.88
C THR A 110 -4.44 -17.36 -13.00
N GLY A 111 -5.78 -17.33 -13.00
CA GLY A 111 -6.61 -17.95 -14.05
C GLY A 111 -6.55 -17.30 -15.44
N ILE A 112 -6.09 -16.05 -15.53
CA ILE A 112 -5.94 -15.34 -16.81
C ILE A 112 -4.68 -15.73 -17.59
N ALA A 113 -3.73 -16.43 -16.97
CA ALA A 113 -2.51 -16.91 -17.65
C ALA A 113 -2.74 -18.21 -18.45
N GLY A 114 -3.73 -19.04 -18.09
CA GLY A 114 -3.97 -20.33 -18.76
C GLY A 114 -4.94 -20.29 -19.96
N ALA A 115 -5.63 -19.17 -20.18
CA ALA A 115 -6.65 -19.07 -21.23
C ALA A 115 -6.11 -18.60 -22.59
N THR A 116 -4.90 -18.03 -22.64
CA THR A 116 -4.34 -17.43 -23.86
C THR A 116 -3.53 -18.43 -24.72
N GLU A 117 -3.07 -19.55 -24.18
CA GLU A 117 -2.20 -20.49 -24.92
C GLU A 117 -2.92 -21.52 -25.80
N ARG A 118 -4.25 -21.66 -25.70
CA ARG A 118 -4.98 -22.66 -26.52
C ARG A 118 -5.29 -22.21 -27.96
N ASN A 119 -5.04 -20.95 -28.32
CA ASN A 119 -5.46 -20.41 -29.61
C ASN A 119 -4.31 -20.05 -30.59
N ALA A 120 -3.05 -20.28 -30.22
CA ALA A 120 -1.88 -19.90 -31.04
C ALA A 120 -1.19 -21.07 -31.77
N GLY A 121 -1.69 -22.29 -31.64
CA GLY A 121 -1.05 -23.52 -32.16
C GLY A 121 -1.68 -24.09 -33.43
N SER A 122 -2.13 -23.26 -34.38
CA SER A 122 -2.58 -23.78 -35.70
C SER A 122 -2.30 -22.79 -36.83
N LYS A 123 -1.03 -22.63 -37.21
CA LYS A 123 -0.70 -22.38 -38.62
C LYS A 123 0.69 -22.89 -38.97
N ARG A 124 0.66 -23.91 -39.82
CA ARG A 124 1.76 -24.69 -40.37
C ARG A 124 2.56 -23.86 -41.39
N ARG A 125 3.87 -24.12 -41.43
CA ARG A 125 4.77 -24.29 -42.59
C ARG A 125 4.56 -23.36 -43.80
N MET A 126 5.57 -22.55 -44.14
CA MET A 126 6.46 -22.75 -45.32
C MET A 126 7.39 -21.55 -45.58
N GLY A 127 8.66 -21.85 -45.91
CA GLY A 127 9.63 -21.00 -46.65
C GLY A 127 10.19 -19.82 -45.87
N GLY A 128 11.50 -19.69 -45.57
CA GLY A 128 12.66 -20.02 -46.39
C GLY A 128 12.80 -18.98 -47.51
N TRP A 129 13.83 -18.13 -47.43
CA TRP A 129 14.76 -17.68 -48.50
C TRP A 129 15.47 -16.38 -48.11
N ILE A 130 16.80 -16.51 -48.00
CA ILE A 130 17.92 -15.56 -48.14
C ILE A 130 18.08 -14.47 -47.08
#